data_AF-A0A2R7MDL3-F1
#
_entry.id   AF-A0A2R7MDL3-F1
#
_cell.length_a   1.000
_cell.length_b   1.000
_cell.length_c   1.000
_cell.angle_alpha   90.00
_cell.angle_beta   90.00
_cell.angle_gamma   90.00
#
_symmetry.space_group_name_H-M   'P 1'
#
loop_
_entity.id
_entity.type
_entity.pdbx_description
1 polymer ?
#
loop_
_entity_poly.entity_id
_entity_poly.type
_entity_poly.pdbx_seq_one_letter_code
_entity_poly.pdbx_strand_id
1 'polypeptide(L)'
;MTTVVVVGSGIAGLTAALHASEAGCRVTVVTKGALPDTNTRWAQGGIAAVTDPADTVASHAADTVTAGAGLNDPAAVDVLVGEGPERIAELVERGVAFDRTADGDFSRGLEAAHAVARVLHAGGDATGAAIQAALGDAVRRSDIVVREHALLRDLVVTEGRVAGVE
;
A
#
# COMPACT_ATOMS: atom_id res chain seq x y z
N MET A 1 13.67 -22.98 -0.67
CA MET A 1 13.23 -21.72 -0.04
C MET A 1 13.54 -20.60 -1.02
N THR A 2 12.52 -19.90 -1.51
CA THR A 2 12.69 -18.81 -2.49
C THR A 2 13.25 -17.57 -1.80
N THR A 3 14.19 -16.88 -2.43
CA THR A 3 14.73 -15.60 -1.92
C THR A 3 14.13 -14.46 -2.70
N VAL A 4 13.67 -13.42 -2.00
CA VAL A 4 13.06 -12.23 -2.60
C VAL A 4 13.79 -10.99 -2.08
N VAL A 5 14.17 -10.11 -3.01
CA VAL A 5 14.66 -8.78 -2.66
C VAL A 5 13.60 -7.75 -3.04
N VAL A 6 13.18 -6.96 -2.07
CA VAL A 6 12.25 -5.84 -2.26
C VAL A 6 13.03 -4.54 -2.15
N VAL A 7 12.97 -3.72 -3.19
CA VAL A 7 13.67 -2.42 -3.20
C VAL A 7 12.66 -1.31 -2.92
N GLY A 8 12.84 -0.63 -1.79
CA GLY A 8 11.96 0.43 -1.29
C GLY A 8 11.12 -0.03 -0.10
N SER A 9 10.98 0.87 0.89
CA SER A 9 10.26 0.61 2.15
C SER A 9 8.96 1.40 2.30
N GLY A 10 8.39 1.90 1.21
CA GLY A 10 7.04 2.49 1.21
C GLY A 10 5.95 1.43 1.29
N ILE A 11 4.68 1.85 1.29
CA ILE A 11 3.51 0.95 1.42
C ILE A 11 3.60 -0.27 0.49
N ALA A 12 3.88 -0.06 -0.80
CA ALA A 12 3.96 -1.14 -1.77
C ALA A 12 5.06 -2.16 -1.44
N GLY A 13 6.25 -1.68 -1.06
CA GLY A 13 7.39 -2.54 -0.74
C GLY A 13 7.16 -3.32 0.56
N LEU A 14 6.67 -2.66 1.62
CA LEU A 14 6.43 -3.35 2.89
C LEU A 14 5.29 -4.35 2.79
N THR A 15 4.19 -4.03 2.09
CA THR A 15 3.11 -4.99 1.83
C THR A 15 3.61 -6.20 1.05
N ALA A 16 4.35 -5.99 -0.04
CA ALA A 16 4.93 -7.09 -0.83
C ALA A 16 5.90 -7.94 -0.02
N ALA A 17 6.73 -7.32 0.83
CA ALA A 17 7.68 -8.03 1.68
C ALA A 17 6.97 -8.90 2.74
N LEU A 18 5.92 -8.39 3.35
CA LEU A 18 5.11 -9.12 4.33
C LEU A 18 4.41 -10.32 3.69
N HIS A 19 3.71 -10.13 2.56
CA HIS A 19 3.07 -11.23 1.83
C HIS A 19 4.07 -12.29 1.39
N ALA A 20 5.23 -11.90 0.84
CA ALA A 20 6.26 -12.85 0.44
C ALA A 20 6.82 -13.64 1.63
N SER A 21 7.00 -12.99 2.78
CA SER A 21 7.44 -13.63 4.01
C SER A 21 6.39 -14.61 4.54
N GLU A 22 5.11 -14.23 4.55
CA GLU A 22 3.97 -15.07 4.95
C GLU A 22 3.82 -16.30 4.04
N ALA A 23 4.17 -16.16 2.75
CA ALA A 23 4.26 -17.25 1.80
C ALA A 23 5.51 -18.15 1.97
N GLY A 24 6.36 -17.88 2.98
CA GLY A 24 7.54 -18.70 3.30
C GLY A 24 8.81 -18.34 2.52
N CYS A 25 8.86 -17.17 1.87
CA CYS A 25 10.08 -16.69 1.22
C CYS A 25 11.08 -16.12 2.24
N ARG A 26 12.37 -16.21 1.92
CA ARG A 26 13.40 -15.43 2.62
C ARG A 26 13.48 -14.04 1.99
N VAL A 27 13.02 -13.03 2.72
CA VAL A 27 12.88 -11.67 2.18
C VAL A 27 13.97 -10.74 2.70
N THR A 28 14.52 -9.92 1.81
CA THR A 28 15.35 -8.76 2.18
C THR A 28 14.73 -7.49 1.61
N VAL A 29 14.44 -6.51 2.46
CA VAL A 29 14.05 -5.16 2.05
C VAL A 29 15.29 -4.28 2.01
N VAL A 30 15.53 -3.61 0.89
CA VAL A 30 16.63 -2.65 0.71
C VAL A 30 16.01 -1.26 0.57
N THR A 31 16.45 -0.30 1.38
CA THR A 31 15.95 1.08 1.33
C THR A 31 17.06 2.09 1.50
N LYS A 32 16.97 3.18 0.71
CA LYS A 32 18.01 4.21 0.59
C LYS A 32 18.21 5.00 1.89
N GLY A 33 17.14 5.23 2.65
CA GLY A 33 17.16 5.97 3.91
C GLY A 33 16.93 5.05 5.10
N ALA A 34 16.42 5.60 6.20
CA ALA A 34 15.82 4.78 7.23
C ALA A 34 14.50 4.17 6.73
N LEU A 35 14.02 3.10 7.35
CA LEU A 35 12.79 2.40 7.05
C LEU A 35 11.56 3.33 6.93
N PRO A 36 11.35 4.33 7.83
CA PRO A 36 10.23 5.25 7.72
C PRO A 36 10.46 6.43 6.76
N ASP A 37 11.64 6.56 6.15
CA ASP A 37 11.98 7.68 5.25
C ASP A 37 11.42 7.42 3.84
N THR A 38 10.09 7.60 3.70
CA THR A 38 9.35 7.29 2.49
C THR A 38 8.35 8.38 2.15
N ASN A 39 7.96 8.49 0.87
CA ASN A 39 6.85 9.37 0.49
C ASN A 39 5.50 8.88 1.02
N THR A 40 5.36 7.57 1.29
CA THR A 40 4.17 7.01 1.95
C THR A 40 3.90 7.72 3.27
N ARG A 41 4.92 7.98 4.09
CA ARG A 41 4.77 8.68 5.38
C ARG A 41 4.10 10.04 5.27
N TRP A 42 4.31 10.74 4.15
CA TRP A 42 3.86 12.12 3.95
C TRP A 42 2.49 12.21 3.26
N ALA A 43 1.85 11.08 2.92
CA ALA A 43 0.50 11.10 2.38
C ALA A 43 -0.48 11.58 3.47
N GLN A 44 -1.24 12.62 3.16
CA GLN A 44 -2.14 13.26 4.14
C GLN A 44 -3.56 12.74 4.05
N GLY A 45 -4.23 13.00 2.91
CA GLY A 45 -5.65 12.78 2.68
C GLY A 45 -6.09 11.37 3.07
N GLY A 46 -5.98 10.40 2.18
CA GLY A 46 -6.33 9.05 2.57
C GLY A 46 -6.15 8.02 1.48
N ILE A 47 -6.81 6.89 1.68
CA ILE A 47 -6.84 5.78 0.73
C ILE A 47 -8.29 5.50 0.32
N ALA A 48 -8.55 5.51 -0.98
CA ALA A 48 -9.89 5.29 -1.52
C ALA A 48 -10.21 3.79 -1.59
N ALA A 49 -11.34 3.37 -1.00
CA ALA A 49 -11.82 1.99 -1.08
C ALA A 49 -13.33 1.92 -0.83
N VAL A 50 -13.98 0.95 -1.49
CA VAL A 50 -15.43 0.72 -1.37
C VAL A 50 -15.74 -0.05 -0.08
N THR A 51 -15.80 0.66 1.04
CA THR A 51 -16.07 0.07 2.36
C THR A 51 -17.49 0.33 2.85
N ASP A 52 -18.23 1.22 2.18
CA ASP A 52 -19.64 1.50 2.47
C ASP A 52 -20.55 0.54 1.67
N PRO A 53 -21.49 -0.18 2.31
CA PRO A 53 -22.44 -1.04 1.61
C PRO A 53 -23.33 -0.32 0.58
N ALA A 54 -23.50 1.00 0.68
CA ALA A 54 -24.25 1.79 -0.28
C ALA A 54 -23.44 2.18 -1.53
N ASP A 55 -22.12 1.97 -1.50
CA ASP A 55 -21.19 2.26 -2.58
C ASP A 55 -20.87 0.98 -3.38
N THR A 56 -20.33 1.14 -4.59
CA THR A 56 -20.01 0.01 -5.48
C THR A 56 -18.63 0.15 -6.11
N VAL A 57 -17.98 -0.99 -6.36
CA VAL A 57 -16.73 -1.08 -7.13
C VAL A 57 -16.91 -0.50 -8.52
N ALA A 58 -18.06 -0.75 -9.16
CA ALA A 58 -18.38 -0.18 -10.47
C ALA A 58 -18.42 1.36 -10.46
N SER A 59 -18.97 1.97 -9.41
CA SER A 59 -18.93 3.42 -9.24
C SER A 59 -17.50 3.93 -9.08
N HIS A 60 -16.66 3.26 -8.29
CA HIS A 60 -15.26 3.65 -8.13
C HIS A 60 -14.48 3.55 -9.44
N ALA A 61 -14.70 2.48 -10.20
CA ALA A 61 -14.08 2.26 -11.50
C ALA A 61 -14.47 3.38 -12.47
N ALA A 62 -15.76 3.76 -12.51
CA ALA A 62 -16.26 4.83 -13.36
C ALA A 62 -15.60 6.18 -13.02
N ASP A 63 -15.48 6.53 -11.73
CA ASP A 63 -14.78 7.72 -11.27
C ASP A 63 -13.30 7.69 -11.73
N THR A 64 -12.64 6.54 -11.56
CA THR A 64 -11.22 6.34 -11.91
C THR A 64 -10.96 6.49 -13.41
N VAL A 65 -11.77 5.84 -14.24
CA VAL A 65 -11.65 5.89 -15.71
C VAL A 65 -11.95 7.29 -16.25
N THR A 66 -12.95 7.96 -15.67
CA THR A 66 -13.32 9.34 -16.01
C THR A 66 -12.19 10.30 -15.67
N ALA A 67 -11.64 10.20 -14.44
CA ALA A 67 -10.53 11.03 -13.99
C ALA A 67 -9.24 10.81 -14.80
N GLY A 68 -8.99 9.57 -15.23
CA GLY A 68 -7.84 9.24 -16.07
C GLY A 68 -8.02 9.53 -17.56
N ALA A 69 -9.14 10.15 -17.96
CA ALA A 69 -9.40 10.62 -19.33
C ALA A 69 -9.22 9.54 -20.41
N GLY A 70 -9.56 8.29 -20.09
CA GLY A 70 -9.44 7.15 -21.02
C GLY A 70 -8.02 6.64 -21.24
N LEU A 71 -7.04 7.09 -20.45
CA LEU A 71 -5.65 6.63 -20.50
C LEU A 71 -5.34 5.48 -19.54
N ASN A 72 -6.31 5.09 -18.70
CA ASN A 72 -6.15 3.97 -17.79
C ASN A 72 -6.11 2.64 -18.55
N ASP A 73 -5.36 1.68 -18.02
CA ASP A 73 -5.55 0.27 -18.35
C ASP A 73 -6.78 -0.25 -17.57
N PRO A 74 -7.85 -0.70 -18.25
CA PRO A 74 -9.05 -1.19 -17.58
C PRO A 74 -8.78 -2.34 -16.62
N ALA A 75 -7.88 -3.27 -16.98
CA ALA A 75 -7.58 -4.41 -16.12
C ALA A 75 -6.89 -3.99 -14.82
N ALA A 76 -6.05 -2.95 -14.88
CA ALA A 76 -5.42 -2.39 -13.68
C ALA A 76 -6.44 -1.65 -12.80
N VAL A 77 -7.41 -0.95 -13.40
CA VAL A 77 -8.49 -0.29 -12.65
C VAL A 77 -9.35 -1.33 -11.93
N ASP A 78 -9.74 -2.41 -12.60
CA ASP A 78 -10.57 -3.45 -12.01
C ASP A 78 -9.91 -4.10 -10.79
N VAL A 79 -8.61 -4.40 -10.88
CA VAL A 79 -7.82 -4.91 -9.74
C VAL A 79 -7.76 -3.88 -8.62
N LEU A 80 -7.39 -2.63 -8.93
CA LEU A 80 -7.22 -1.56 -7.95
C LEU A 80 -8.50 -1.31 -7.14
N VAL A 81 -9.64 -1.18 -7.81
CA VAL A 81 -10.90 -0.84 -7.15
C VAL A 81 -11.61 -2.05 -6.55
N GLY A 82 -11.42 -3.24 -7.14
CA GLY A 82 -12.06 -4.48 -6.72
C GLY A 82 -11.42 -5.08 -5.47
N GLU A 83 -10.09 -5.04 -5.37
CA GLU A 83 -9.37 -5.56 -4.20
C GLU A 83 -9.31 -4.55 -3.04
N GLY A 84 -9.58 -3.27 -3.31
CA GLY A 84 -9.49 -2.19 -2.32
C GLY A 84 -10.08 -2.49 -0.94
N PRO A 85 -11.31 -3.01 -0.82
CA PRO A 85 -11.93 -3.29 0.48
C PRO A 85 -11.16 -4.33 1.30
N GLU A 86 -10.66 -5.40 0.66
CA GLU A 86 -9.84 -6.43 1.31
C GLU A 86 -8.49 -5.83 1.74
N ARG A 87 -7.87 -4.98 0.91
CA ARG A 87 -6.60 -4.31 1.27
C ARG A 87 -6.76 -3.35 2.44
N ILE A 88 -7.91 -2.69 2.60
CA ILE A 88 -8.20 -1.91 3.81
C ILE A 88 -8.30 -2.80 5.04
N ALA A 89 -9.02 -3.92 4.95
CA ALA A 89 -9.13 -4.87 6.07
C ALA A 89 -7.75 -5.38 6.49
N GLU A 90 -6.91 -5.72 5.53
CA GLU A 90 -5.53 -6.16 5.77
C GLU A 90 -4.68 -5.08 6.47
N LEU A 91 -4.80 -3.80 6.05
CA LEU A 91 -4.11 -2.71 6.72
C LEU A 91 -4.57 -2.56 8.18
N VAL A 92 -5.87 -2.72 8.45
CA VAL A 92 -6.41 -2.72 9.83
C VAL A 92 -5.82 -3.87 10.64
N GLU A 93 -5.78 -5.08 10.09
CA GLU A 93 -5.18 -6.25 10.75
C GLU A 93 -3.69 -6.05 11.06
N ARG A 94 -2.97 -5.34 10.19
CA ARG A 94 -1.56 -4.98 10.39
C ARG A 94 -1.36 -3.81 11.36
N GLY A 95 -2.44 -3.23 11.89
CA GLY A 95 -2.42 -2.24 12.96
C GLY A 95 -2.66 -0.80 12.51
N VAL A 96 -3.12 -0.56 11.28
CA VAL A 96 -3.53 0.78 10.84
C VAL A 96 -4.85 1.14 11.51
N ALA A 97 -4.83 2.18 12.32
CA ALA A 97 -6.02 2.71 12.99
C ALA A 97 -6.66 3.81 12.13
N PHE A 98 -7.51 3.42 11.16
CA PHE A 98 -8.33 4.39 10.44
C PHE A 98 -9.38 5.04 11.35
N ASP A 99 -9.68 6.30 11.07
CA ASP A 99 -10.63 7.12 11.81
C ASP A 99 -12.04 6.51 11.72
N ARG A 100 -12.78 6.61 12.82
CA ARG A 100 -14.11 6.03 12.98
C ARG A 100 -15.16 7.09 13.26
N THR A 101 -16.38 6.85 12.80
CA THR A 101 -17.56 7.63 13.22
C THR A 101 -17.94 7.28 14.67
N ALA A 102 -18.86 8.05 15.26
CA ALA A 102 -19.35 7.78 16.62
C ALA A 102 -19.99 6.38 16.76
N ASP A 103 -20.54 5.84 15.67
CA ASP A 103 -21.18 4.52 15.62
C ASP A 103 -20.16 3.39 15.34
N GLY A 104 -18.87 3.71 15.19
CA GLY A 104 -17.79 2.74 15.00
C GLY A 104 -17.51 2.33 13.56
N ASP A 105 -18.26 2.83 12.58
CA ASP A 105 -17.96 2.64 11.16
C ASP A 105 -16.74 3.48 10.73
N PHE A 106 -16.12 3.21 9.58
CA PHE A 106 -15.08 4.06 9.02
C PHE A 106 -15.60 5.47 8.75
N SER A 107 -14.84 6.47 9.17
CA SER A 107 -14.98 7.82 8.64
C SER A 107 -14.51 7.84 7.19
N ARG A 108 -15.29 8.46 6.31
CA ARG A 108 -15.02 8.53 4.86
C ARG A 108 -15.15 9.96 4.37
N GLY A 109 -14.14 10.46 3.68
CA GLY A 109 -14.16 11.76 3.00
C GLY A 109 -14.58 11.65 1.54
N LEU A 110 -15.15 12.74 1.02
CA LEU A 110 -15.37 12.97 -0.41
C LEU A 110 -14.25 13.86 -0.94
N GLU A 111 -13.38 13.30 -1.77
CA GLU A 111 -12.21 14.00 -2.30
C GLU A 111 -12.07 13.82 -3.82
N ALA A 112 -11.31 14.72 -4.44
CA ALA A 112 -10.92 14.66 -5.85
C ALA A 112 -12.11 14.43 -6.80
N ALA A 113 -12.02 13.42 -7.66
CA ALA A 113 -13.00 13.13 -8.71
C ALA A 113 -14.05 12.08 -8.29
N HIS A 114 -14.13 11.74 -7.00
CA HIS A 114 -15.07 10.72 -6.54
C HIS A 114 -16.50 11.26 -6.52
N ALA A 115 -17.47 10.44 -6.93
CA ALA A 115 -18.89 10.76 -6.87
C ALA A 115 -19.48 10.57 -5.46
N VAL A 116 -18.82 9.77 -4.61
CA VAL A 116 -19.26 9.42 -3.25
C VAL A 116 -18.09 9.38 -2.28
N ALA A 117 -18.38 9.58 -0.99
CA ALA A 117 -17.36 9.58 0.07
C ALA A 117 -16.81 8.16 0.29
N ARG A 118 -15.55 7.94 -0.09
CA ARG A 118 -14.89 6.62 -0.05
C ARG A 118 -13.42 6.68 0.35
N VAL A 119 -12.91 7.85 0.74
CA VAL A 119 -11.51 8.04 1.13
C VAL A 119 -11.40 7.86 2.63
N LEU A 120 -10.65 6.86 3.08
CA LEU A 120 -10.42 6.58 4.49
C LEU A 120 -9.19 7.34 5.00
N HIS A 121 -9.33 7.93 6.18
CA HIS A 121 -8.32 8.75 6.87
C HIS A 121 -7.81 8.06 8.12
N ALA A 122 -6.61 8.39 8.57
CA ALA A 122 -6.12 7.99 9.89
C ALA A 122 -5.40 9.14 10.58
N GLY A 123 -5.83 9.46 11.80
CA GLY A 123 -5.28 10.57 12.58
C GLY A 123 -5.58 11.94 11.95
N GLY A 124 -6.72 12.08 11.27
CA GLY A 124 -7.04 13.27 10.48
C GLY A 124 -6.29 13.28 9.15
N ASP A 125 -5.28 14.13 9.02
CA ASP A 125 -4.51 14.35 7.80
C ASP A 125 -3.14 13.64 7.82
N ALA A 126 -3.04 12.53 8.55
CA ALA A 126 -1.79 11.80 8.79
C ALA A 126 -1.84 10.34 8.30
N THR A 127 -2.70 10.03 7.33
CA THR A 127 -3.00 8.66 6.91
C THR A 127 -1.76 7.87 6.51
N GLY A 128 -0.87 8.50 5.75
CA GLY A 128 0.40 7.93 5.32
C GLY A 128 1.36 7.61 6.48
N ALA A 129 1.40 8.46 7.50
CA ALA A 129 2.22 8.23 8.68
C ALA A 129 1.72 7.03 9.51
N ALA A 130 0.40 6.90 9.66
CA ALA A 130 -0.21 5.76 10.33
C ALA A 130 0.08 4.44 9.59
N ILE A 131 -0.08 4.43 8.26
CA ILE A 131 0.23 3.26 7.42
C ILE A 131 1.71 2.89 7.51
N GLN A 132 2.61 3.87 7.34
CA GLN A 132 4.06 3.62 7.38
C GLN A 132 4.49 3.06 8.74
N ALA A 133 3.93 3.57 9.85
CA ALA A 133 4.23 3.08 11.19
C ALA A 133 3.77 1.62 11.37
N ALA A 134 2.51 1.32 11.05
CA ALA A 134 1.94 -0.02 11.21
C ALA A 134 2.69 -1.08 10.39
N LEU A 135 2.93 -0.81 9.10
CA LEU A 135 3.66 -1.74 8.23
C LEU A 135 5.14 -1.86 8.63
N GLY A 136 5.78 -0.75 9.02
CA GLY A 136 7.16 -0.78 9.52
C GLY A 136 7.29 -1.65 10.77
N ASP A 137 6.34 -1.55 11.70
CA ASP A 137 6.33 -2.37 12.91
C ASP A 137 5.99 -3.84 12.61
N ALA A 138 5.10 -4.11 11.65
CA ALA A 138 4.83 -5.47 11.19
C ALA A 138 6.10 -6.13 10.60
N VAL A 139 6.86 -5.39 9.78
CA VAL A 139 8.14 -5.87 9.23
C VAL A 139 9.19 -6.08 10.32
N ARG A 140 9.27 -5.21 11.33
CA ARG A 140 10.22 -5.41 12.46
C ARG A 140 9.90 -6.64 13.32
N ARG A 141 8.64 -7.08 13.34
CA ARG A 141 8.20 -8.28 14.09
C ARG A 141 8.31 -9.59 13.30
N SER A 142 8.67 -9.53 12.01
CA SER A 142 8.83 -10.70 11.16
C SER A 142 10.31 -11.07 10.98
N ASP A 143 10.57 -12.14 10.23
CA ASP A 143 11.92 -12.60 9.89
C ASP A 143 12.53 -11.86 8.67
N ILE A 144 11.90 -10.76 8.23
CA ILE A 144 12.35 -9.97 7.08
C ILE A 144 13.64 -9.22 7.45
N VAL A 145 14.67 -9.37 6.61
CA VAL A 145 15.92 -8.61 6.78
C VAL A 145 15.75 -7.23 6.16
N VAL A 146 15.93 -6.17 6.95
CA VAL A 146 15.92 -4.78 6.44
C VAL A 146 17.35 -4.25 6.33
N ARG A 147 17.69 -3.70 5.18
CA ARG A 147 18.93 -2.97 4.89
C ARG A 147 18.60 -1.50 4.66
N GLU A 148 18.64 -0.73 5.74
CA GLU A 148 18.55 0.73 5.71
C GLU A 148 19.86 1.35 5.19
N HIS A 149 19.78 2.59 4.71
CA HIS A 149 20.91 3.34 4.16
C HIS A 149 21.65 2.63 3.02
N ALA A 150 20.91 1.83 2.26
CA ALA A 150 21.41 1.05 1.13
C ALA A 150 20.76 1.52 -0.17
N LEU A 151 21.58 2.16 -1.02
CA LEU A 151 21.15 2.63 -2.33
C LEU A 151 21.34 1.52 -3.37
N LEU A 152 20.25 1.13 -4.03
CA LEU A 152 20.32 0.30 -5.23
C LEU A 152 21.06 1.05 -6.35
N ARG A 153 22.09 0.43 -6.92
CA ARG A 153 22.87 0.95 -8.04
C ARG A 153 22.43 0.34 -9.36
N ASP A 154 22.31 -0.99 -9.40
CA ASP A 154 22.01 -1.70 -10.64
C ASP A 154 21.27 -3.03 -10.39
N LEU A 155 20.69 -3.58 -11.45
CA LEU A 155 20.14 -4.93 -11.49
C LEU A 155 21.21 -5.88 -12.03
N VAL A 156 21.42 -6.98 -11.31
CA VAL A 156 22.29 -8.05 -11.82
C VAL A 156 21.48 -8.92 -12.78
N VAL A 157 21.81 -8.87 -14.06
CA VAL A 157 21.09 -9.59 -15.12
C VAL A 157 21.95 -10.75 -15.64
N THR A 158 21.39 -11.96 -15.60
CA THR A 158 21.98 -13.19 -16.14
C THR A 158 21.01 -13.80 -17.14
N GLU A 159 21.48 -14.05 -18.37
CA GLU A 159 20.67 -14.69 -19.44
C GLU A 159 19.31 -13.99 -19.68
N GLY A 160 19.30 -12.65 -19.64
CA GLY A 160 18.10 -11.84 -19.85
C GLY A 160 17.11 -11.85 -18.67
N ARG A 161 17.49 -12.37 -17.51
CA ARG A 161 16.69 -12.39 -16.28
C ARG A 161 17.40 -11.66 -15.15
N VAL A 162 16.63 -10.94 -14.34
CA VAL A 162 17.16 -10.34 -13.10
C VAL A 162 17.44 -11.47 -12.11
N ALA A 163 18.72 -11.60 -11.72
CA ALA A 163 19.22 -12.60 -10.77
C ALA A 163 19.60 -11.98 -9.42
N GLY A 164 19.61 -10.65 -9.31
CA GLY A 164 19.95 -9.95 -8.08
C GLY A 164 20.01 -8.44 -8.26
N VAL A 165 20.60 -7.78 -7.27
CA VAL A 165 20.76 -6.34 -7.18
C VAL A 165 22.15 -5.99 -6.65
N GLU A 166 22.69 -4.84 -7.07
CA GLU A 166 23.92 -4.22 -6.53
C GLU A 166 23.60 -2.95 -5.73
#